data_AF-A0A7X9CCA6-F1
#
_entry.id   AF-A0A7X9CCA6-F1
#
_cell.length_a   1.000
_cell.length_b   1.000
_cell.length_c   1.000
_cell.angle_alpha   90.00
_cell.angle_beta   90.00
_cell.angle_gamma   90.00
#
_symmetry.space_group_name_H-M   'P 1'
#
loop_
_entity.id
_entity.type
_entity.pdbx_description
1 polymer ?
#
loop_
_entity_poly.entity_id
_entity_poly.type
_entity_poly.pdbx_seq_one_letter_code
_entity_poly.pdbx_strand_id
1 'polypeptide(L)'
;VLTSCSADDGAVTATAFRDGEVLWESAPSPPGDWSVRLDGGAVLATGTEEGTDVRGEIVAHGRSGQWTAPGGEGVRQASAFAARIGIDGTAMVVTNDSGQLLAYRTADGENLWTLPLTSPDAAVRGTQGTGTAVVLDALVRQEPLDPRGAQRLRTIDVATGEVAAEMLTAEEIGDVHAVGGGRAMVTVGAQTLLLGP
;
A
#
# COMPACT_ATOMS: atom_id res chain seq x y z
N VAL A 1 9.89 9.84 15.48
CA VAL A 1 10.90 9.87 14.39
C VAL A 1 11.24 8.43 14.03
N LEU A 2 11.52 8.15 12.76
CA LEU A 2 11.94 6.84 12.30
C LEU A 2 13.25 7.00 11.53
N THR A 3 14.22 6.12 11.75
CA THR A 3 15.53 6.13 11.07
C THR A 3 15.85 4.75 10.54
N SER A 4 16.71 4.70 9.52
CA SER A 4 17.28 3.47 8.99
C SER A 4 18.79 3.61 8.82
N CYS A 5 19.53 2.55 9.11
CA CYS A 5 20.99 2.49 8.93
C CYS A 5 21.35 1.23 8.14
N SER A 6 22.22 1.35 7.14
CA SER A 6 22.78 0.23 6.39
C SER A 6 24.16 -0.13 6.92
N ALA A 7 24.42 -1.42 7.10
CA ALA A 7 25.75 -1.97 7.37
C ALA A 7 26.55 -2.15 6.07
N ASP A 8 27.83 -2.55 6.20
CA ASP A 8 28.74 -2.73 5.06
C ASP A 8 28.33 -3.88 4.13
N ASP A 9 27.63 -4.89 4.66
CA ASP A 9 27.02 -6.00 3.92
C ASP A 9 25.64 -5.64 3.33
N GLY A 10 25.23 -4.37 3.49
CA GLY A 10 23.96 -3.85 3.03
C GLY A 10 22.76 -4.19 3.92
N ALA A 11 22.94 -4.96 5.00
CA ALA A 11 21.86 -5.21 5.96
C ALA A 11 21.35 -3.90 6.57
N VAL A 12 20.03 -3.78 6.71
CA VAL A 12 19.35 -2.56 7.19
C VAL A 12 18.82 -2.77 8.59
N THR A 13 19.05 -1.79 9.48
CA THR A 13 18.42 -1.71 10.79
C THR A 13 17.47 -0.51 10.82
N ALA A 14 16.32 -0.67 11.46
CA ALA A 14 15.29 0.35 11.62
C ALA A 14 15.11 0.71 13.10
N THR A 15 15.01 2.00 13.41
CA THR A 15 14.82 2.47 14.80
C THR A 15 13.75 3.55 14.86
N ALA A 16 12.79 3.38 15.76
CA ALA A 16 11.76 4.38 16.03
C ALA A 16 12.00 5.08 17.37
N PHE A 17 11.75 6.38 17.39
CA PHE A 17 11.92 7.24 18.55
C PHE A 17 10.66 8.05 18.86
N ARG A 18 10.44 8.33 20.16
CA ARG A 18 9.49 9.30 20.68
C ARG A 18 10.18 10.11 21.76
N ASP A 19 10.17 11.43 21.62
CA ASP A 19 10.77 12.36 22.59
C ASP A 19 12.25 12.06 22.92
N GLY A 20 12.98 11.53 21.93
CA GLY A 20 14.39 11.13 22.06
C GLY A 20 14.60 9.72 22.62
N GLU A 21 13.56 9.05 23.13
CA GLU A 21 13.63 7.67 23.61
C GLU A 21 13.33 6.67 22.49
N VAL A 22 14.06 5.55 22.49
CA VAL A 22 13.84 4.44 21.56
C VAL A 22 12.52 3.76 21.90
N LEU A 23 11.58 3.77 20.95
CA LEU A 23 10.32 3.02 21.04
C LEU A 23 10.51 1.55 20.68
N TRP A 24 11.30 1.30 19.64
CA TRP A 24 11.69 -0.01 19.14
C TRP A 24 12.89 0.10 18.20
N GLU A 25 13.62 -1.00 18.09
CA GLU A 25 14.72 -1.21 17.15
C GLU A 25 14.56 -2.59 16.52
N SER A 26 14.80 -2.71 15.22
CA SER A 26 14.76 -4.00 14.53
C SER A 26 16.05 -4.78 14.72
N ALA A 27 15.98 -6.10 14.56
CA ALA A 27 17.15 -6.85 14.16
C ALA A 27 17.63 -6.34 12.77
N PRO A 28 18.90 -6.58 12.40
CA PRO A 28 19.35 -6.36 11.03
C PRO A 28 18.48 -7.16 10.05
N SER A 29 18.18 -6.58 8.89
CA SER A 29 17.61 -7.32 7.77
C SER A 29 18.60 -8.36 7.27
N PRO A 30 18.18 -9.29 6.40
CA PRO A 30 19.13 -10.00 5.56
C PRO A 30 20.05 -9.02 4.81
N PRO A 31 21.35 -9.36 4.65
CA PRO A 31 22.28 -8.62 3.79
C PRO A 31 21.76 -8.50 2.36
N GLY A 32 22.18 -7.46 1.63
CA GLY A 32 21.74 -7.26 0.25
C GLY A 32 21.76 -5.82 -0.22
N ASP A 33 21.37 -5.62 -1.48
CA ASP A 33 21.23 -4.28 -2.07
C ASP A 33 19.79 -3.80 -1.86
N TRP A 34 19.61 -2.93 -0.85
CA TRP A 34 18.31 -2.44 -0.41
C TRP A 34 18.15 -0.93 -0.63
N SER A 35 17.08 -0.56 -1.32
CA SER A 35 16.57 0.82 -1.34
C SER A 35 15.52 1.01 -0.25
N VAL A 36 15.74 1.98 0.64
CA VAL A 36 14.92 2.18 1.85
C VAL A 36 14.01 3.40 1.73
N ARG A 37 12.74 3.24 2.15
CA ARG A 37 11.76 4.31 2.29
C ARG A 37 11.09 4.25 3.67
N LEU A 38 10.86 5.42 4.26
CA LEU A 38 10.11 5.57 5.51
C LEU A 38 8.69 6.01 5.15
N ASP A 39 7.67 5.27 5.60
CA ASP A 39 6.27 5.60 5.34
C ASP A 39 5.34 5.02 6.39
N GLY A 40 4.31 5.77 6.80
CA GLY A 40 3.29 5.31 7.76
C GLY A 40 3.83 4.75 9.08
N GLY A 41 5.00 5.19 9.53
CA GLY A 41 5.64 4.66 10.75
C GLY A 41 6.36 3.31 10.56
N ALA A 42 6.56 2.88 9.31
CA ALA A 42 7.30 1.69 8.94
C ALA A 42 8.51 2.01 8.06
N VAL A 43 9.49 1.10 8.07
CA VAL A 43 10.62 1.10 7.13
C VAL A 43 10.37 0.05 6.08
N LEU A 44 10.33 0.45 4.82
CA LEU A 44 10.21 -0.44 3.67
C LEU A 44 11.57 -0.53 2.99
N ALA A 45 12.08 -1.74 2.80
CA ALA A 45 13.28 -1.99 2.03
C ALA A 45 12.92 -2.81 0.79
N THR A 46 13.30 -2.31 -0.39
CA THR A 46 13.06 -2.98 -1.68
C THR A 46 14.38 -3.19 -2.38
N GLY A 47 14.63 -4.41 -2.85
CA GLY A 47 15.98 -4.78 -3.17
C GLY A 47 16.16 -6.25 -3.44
N THR A 48 17.41 -6.68 -3.45
CA THR A 48 17.78 -8.07 -3.68
C THR A 48 18.62 -8.53 -2.50
N GLU A 49 18.21 -9.64 -1.87
CA GLU A 49 18.96 -10.27 -0.78
C GLU A 49 20.27 -10.87 -1.34
N GLU A 50 21.36 -10.74 -0.59
CA GLU A 50 22.66 -11.30 -0.96
C GLU A 50 22.57 -12.81 -1.24
N GLY A 51 23.17 -13.25 -2.34
CA GLY A 51 23.11 -14.66 -2.76
C GLY A 51 21.82 -15.04 -3.50
N THR A 52 20.93 -14.09 -3.76
CA THR A 52 19.74 -14.26 -4.59
C THR A 52 19.75 -13.30 -5.78
N ASP A 53 18.99 -13.63 -6.83
CA ASP A 53 18.69 -12.71 -7.94
C ASP A 53 17.23 -12.22 -7.90
N VAL A 54 16.49 -12.57 -6.84
CA VAL A 54 15.06 -12.29 -6.72
C VAL A 54 14.88 -10.97 -6.01
N ARG A 55 14.33 -9.99 -6.73
CA ARG A 55 13.93 -8.73 -6.11
C ARG A 55 12.74 -8.97 -5.17
N GLY A 56 12.84 -8.45 -3.95
CA GLY A 56 11.81 -8.55 -2.93
C GLY A 56 11.55 -7.23 -2.23
N GLU A 57 10.59 -7.28 -1.31
CA GLU A 57 10.28 -6.22 -0.36
C GLU A 57 10.20 -6.81 1.04
N ILE A 58 10.77 -6.10 2.00
CA ILE A 58 10.64 -6.38 3.42
C ILE A 58 10.23 -5.12 4.17
N VAL A 59 9.48 -5.30 5.23
CA VAL A 59 8.94 -4.21 6.05
C VAL A 59 9.34 -4.44 7.50
N ALA A 60 9.84 -3.37 8.14
CA ALA A 60 10.02 -3.31 9.58
C ALA A 60 8.99 -2.34 10.17
N HIS A 61 8.17 -2.83 11.07
CA HIS A 61 7.17 -2.05 11.78
C HIS A 61 6.95 -2.58 13.20
N GLY A 62 6.80 -1.67 14.16
CA GLY A 62 6.40 -2.00 15.52
C GLY A 62 7.50 -2.69 16.35
N ARG A 63 7.12 -3.12 17.56
CA ARG A 63 8.05 -3.64 18.59
C ARG A 63 8.58 -5.05 18.35
N SER A 64 8.11 -5.76 17.32
CA SER A 64 8.55 -7.14 17.06
C SER A 64 10.02 -7.20 16.64
N GLY A 65 10.54 -6.10 16.08
CA GLY A 65 11.90 -5.99 15.58
C GLY A 65 12.22 -6.96 14.42
N GLN A 66 11.20 -7.63 13.87
CA GLN A 66 11.35 -8.58 12.78
C GLN A 66 11.04 -7.91 11.45
N TRP A 67 11.86 -8.21 10.45
CA TRP A 67 11.58 -7.89 9.06
C TRP A 67 10.60 -8.91 8.51
N THR A 68 9.51 -8.44 7.90
CA THR A 68 8.47 -9.28 7.32
C THR A 68 8.35 -9.05 5.83
N ALA A 69 8.17 -10.12 5.06
CA ALA A 69 7.79 -10.01 3.66
C ALA A 69 6.29 -9.74 3.57
N PRO A 70 5.82 -8.70 2.85
CA PRO A 70 4.40 -8.44 2.70
C PRO A 70 3.68 -9.60 2.01
N GLY A 71 2.53 -9.98 2.54
CA GLY A 71 1.66 -11.02 1.98
C GLY A 71 2.01 -12.47 2.28
N GLY A 72 3.06 -12.72 3.05
CA GLY A 72 3.45 -14.08 3.41
C GLY A 72 3.78 -14.96 2.20
N GLU A 73 3.85 -16.28 2.40
CA GLU A 73 4.21 -17.24 1.34
C GLU A 73 3.23 -17.25 0.17
N GLY A 74 1.93 -17.17 0.46
CA GLY A 74 0.87 -17.31 -0.55
C GLY A 74 0.82 -16.17 -1.57
N VAL A 75 1.29 -14.98 -1.19
CA VAL A 75 1.34 -13.81 -2.08
C VAL A 75 2.69 -13.70 -2.79
N ARG A 76 3.78 -14.09 -2.11
CA ARG A 76 5.13 -14.11 -2.70
C ARG A 76 5.22 -14.92 -3.99
N GLN A 77 4.33 -15.90 -4.19
CA GLN A 77 4.29 -16.72 -5.40
C GLN A 77 3.42 -16.14 -6.53
N ALA A 78 2.62 -15.09 -6.27
CA ALA A 78 1.58 -14.69 -7.21
C ALA A 78 2.03 -13.65 -8.22
N SER A 79 2.79 -12.61 -7.81
CA SER A 79 3.16 -11.50 -8.71
C SER A 79 3.93 -10.37 -8.03
N ALA A 80 4.65 -9.56 -8.83
CA ALA A 80 5.36 -8.38 -8.31
C ALA A 80 4.37 -7.27 -7.96
N PHE A 81 4.68 -6.46 -6.93
CA PHE A 81 3.88 -5.28 -6.62
C PHE A 81 3.97 -4.25 -7.74
N ALA A 82 2.81 -3.81 -8.23
CA ALA A 82 2.68 -2.86 -9.32
C ALA A 82 2.57 -1.41 -8.80
N ALA A 83 1.76 -1.19 -7.76
CA ALA A 83 1.61 0.12 -7.13
C ALA A 83 1.31 -0.01 -5.64
N ARG A 84 1.60 1.06 -4.88
CA ARG A 84 1.26 1.16 -3.46
C ARG A 84 0.20 2.23 -3.25
N ILE A 85 -0.87 1.85 -2.57
CA ILE A 85 -1.96 2.76 -2.20
C ILE A 85 -1.63 3.48 -0.89
N GLY A 86 -1.05 2.78 0.08
CA GLY A 86 -0.55 3.39 1.29
C GLY A 86 -0.19 2.39 2.38
N ILE A 87 0.21 2.93 3.53
CA ILE A 87 0.54 2.22 4.75
C ILE A 87 0.18 3.12 5.94
N ASP A 88 -0.53 2.58 6.93
CA ASP A 88 -0.95 3.32 8.13
C ASP A 88 -0.36 2.76 9.43
N GLY A 89 0.70 1.95 9.29
CA GLY A 89 1.37 1.24 10.38
C GLY A 89 0.67 -0.07 10.73
N THR A 90 -0.65 -0.21 10.59
CA THR A 90 -1.33 -1.49 10.88
C THR A 90 -1.35 -2.40 9.66
N ALA A 91 -1.66 -1.82 8.52
CA ALA A 91 -1.75 -2.54 7.27
C ALA A 91 -1.18 -1.71 6.12
N MET A 92 -0.78 -2.43 5.07
CA MET A 92 -0.33 -1.86 3.81
C MET A 92 -1.25 -2.35 2.70
N VAL A 93 -1.66 -1.43 1.84
CA VAL A 93 -2.49 -1.73 0.66
C VAL A 93 -1.67 -1.51 -0.61
N VAL A 94 -1.63 -2.53 -1.46
CA VAL A 94 -0.85 -2.56 -2.71
C VAL A 94 -1.67 -3.16 -3.83
N THR A 95 -1.21 -2.96 -5.06
CA THR A 95 -1.66 -3.73 -6.22
C THR A 95 -0.54 -4.63 -6.71
N ASN A 96 -0.89 -5.72 -7.39
CA ASN A 96 0.07 -6.57 -8.10
C ASN A 96 -0.16 -6.55 -9.61
N ASP A 97 0.79 -7.09 -10.36
CA ASP A 97 0.72 -7.19 -11.84
C ASP A 97 -0.41 -8.12 -12.33
N SER A 98 -1.00 -8.93 -11.44
CA SER A 98 -2.12 -9.82 -11.74
C SER A 98 -3.49 -9.12 -11.66
N GLY A 99 -3.52 -7.80 -11.45
CA GLY A 99 -4.75 -7.03 -11.36
C GLY A 99 -5.51 -7.23 -10.06
N GLN A 100 -4.78 -7.51 -8.97
CA GLN A 100 -5.36 -7.61 -7.64
C GLN A 100 -4.98 -6.40 -6.80
N LEU A 101 -5.91 -5.96 -5.96
CA LEU A 101 -5.70 -5.04 -4.86
C LEU A 101 -5.67 -5.87 -3.57
N LEU A 102 -4.62 -5.75 -2.79
CA LEU A 102 -4.38 -6.60 -1.63
C LEU A 102 -4.05 -5.75 -0.41
N ALA A 103 -4.50 -6.19 0.76
CA ALA A 103 -4.06 -5.64 2.03
C ALA A 103 -3.32 -6.69 2.84
N TYR A 104 -2.26 -6.23 3.50
CA TYR A 104 -1.43 -7.04 4.38
C TYR A 104 -1.27 -6.38 5.72
N ARG A 105 -1.28 -7.17 6.79
CA ARG A 105 -0.88 -6.68 8.10
C ARG A 105 0.64 -6.52 8.09
N THR A 106 1.11 -5.35 8.49
CA THR A 106 2.55 -5.02 8.48
C THR A 106 3.33 -5.81 9.53
N ALA A 107 2.66 -6.22 10.62
CA ALA A 107 3.28 -6.85 11.78
C ALA A 107 3.82 -8.26 11.49
N ASP A 108 3.15 -9.02 10.63
CA ASP A 108 3.43 -10.43 10.34
C ASP A 108 3.37 -10.77 8.84
N GLY A 109 2.97 -9.81 7.99
CA GLY A 109 2.79 -10.01 6.56
C GLY A 109 1.50 -10.74 6.19
N GLU A 110 0.58 -11.02 7.12
CA GLU A 110 -0.64 -11.77 6.82
C GLU A 110 -1.51 -11.04 5.78
N ASN A 111 -2.01 -11.77 4.77
CA ASN A 111 -3.06 -11.24 3.87
C ASN A 111 -4.36 -11.07 4.63
N LEU A 112 -4.83 -9.82 4.70
CA LEU A 112 -6.12 -9.49 5.30
C LEU A 112 -7.25 -9.76 4.31
N TRP A 113 -7.06 -9.32 3.06
CA TRP A 113 -8.02 -9.51 1.98
C TRP A 113 -7.39 -9.29 0.61
N THR A 114 -8.12 -9.72 -0.42
CA THR A 114 -7.80 -9.52 -1.83
C THR A 114 -9.07 -9.12 -2.57
N LEU A 115 -8.99 -8.06 -3.37
CA LEU A 115 -10.07 -7.55 -4.22
C LEU A 115 -9.61 -7.47 -5.67
N PRO A 116 -10.51 -7.72 -6.65
CA PRO A 116 -10.17 -7.53 -8.05
C PRO A 116 -10.05 -6.04 -8.41
N LEU A 117 -9.08 -5.71 -9.26
CA LEU A 117 -9.07 -4.48 -10.05
C LEU A 117 -9.90 -4.67 -11.32
N THR A 118 -10.29 -3.57 -11.96
CA THR A 118 -11.06 -3.63 -13.20
C THR A 118 -10.25 -4.24 -14.36
N SER A 119 -8.93 -4.04 -14.36
CA SER A 119 -8.01 -4.64 -15.32
C SER A 119 -6.61 -4.75 -14.70
N PRO A 120 -5.82 -5.79 -15.02
CA PRO A 120 -4.42 -5.90 -14.61
C PRO A 120 -3.56 -4.72 -15.10
N ASP A 121 -3.87 -4.19 -16.28
CA ASP A 121 -3.11 -3.11 -16.90
C ASP A 121 -3.66 -1.72 -16.54
N ALA A 122 -4.70 -1.63 -15.72
CA ALA A 122 -5.28 -0.34 -15.35
C ALA A 122 -4.27 0.43 -14.48
N ALA A 123 -4.01 1.68 -14.83
CA ALA A 123 -3.32 2.59 -13.93
C ALA A 123 -4.14 2.74 -12.65
N VAL A 124 -3.54 2.34 -11.52
CA VAL A 124 -4.15 2.47 -10.20
C VAL A 124 -3.37 3.48 -9.38
N ARG A 125 -4.09 4.41 -8.75
CA ARG A 125 -3.54 5.31 -7.73
C ARG A 125 -4.48 5.39 -6.54
N GLY A 126 -4.00 5.89 -5.42
CA GLY A 126 -4.83 6.01 -4.24
C GLY A 126 -4.10 6.55 -3.04
N THR A 127 -4.81 6.56 -1.91
CA THR A 127 -4.24 6.94 -0.60
C THR A 127 -4.78 6.01 0.47
N GLN A 128 -4.08 5.90 1.59
CA GLN A 128 -4.58 5.23 2.78
C GLN A 128 -4.48 6.17 3.98
N GLY A 129 -5.49 6.17 4.84
CA GLY A 129 -5.51 6.97 6.05
C GLY A 129 -6.57 6.45 7.02
N THR A 130 -6.19 6.34 8.30
CA THR A 130 -7.07 5.97 9.42
C THR A 130 -7.98 4.77 9.09
N GLY A 131 -7.39 3.63 8.72
CA GLY A 131 -8.12 2.40 8.43
C GLY A 131 -8.98 2.44 7.16
N THR A 132 -8.84 3.46 6.31
CA THR A 132 -9.54 3.56 5.02
C THR A 132 -8.52 3.67 3.89
N ALA A 133 -8.67 2.82 2.87
CA ALA A 133 -7.98 2.95 1.61
C ALA A 133 -8.93 3.56 0.57
N VAL A 134 -8.43 4.53 -0.18
CA VAL A 134 -9.15 5.12 -1.31
C VAL A 134 -8.40 4.75 -2.57
N VAL A 135 -9.06 4.01 -3.45
CA VAL A 135 -8.46 3.43 -4.66
C VAL A 135 -9.18 3.97 -5.87
N LEU A 136 -8.40 4.49 -6.81
CA LEU A 136 -8.84 4.95 -8.10
C LEU A 136 -8.23 4.05 -9.18
N ASP A 137 -9.09 3.37 -9.95
CA ASP A 137 -8.68 2.57 -11.09
C ASP A 137 -9.45 2.96 -12.37
N ALA A 138 -8.75 2.91 -13.51
CA ALA A 138 -9.37 3.20 -14.80
C ALA A 138 -10.38 2.11 -15.18
N LEU A 139 -11.54 2.52 -15.68
CA LEU A 139 -12.52 1.59 -16.22
C LEU A 139 -12.19 1.30 -17.68
N VAL A 140 -12.17 0.00 -18.02
CA VAL A 140 -12.07 -0.43 -19.41
C VAL A 140 -13.42 -0.26 -20.06
N ARG A 141 -13.44 0.51 -21.15
CA ARG A 141 -14.61 0.69 -22.00
C ARG A 141 -15.06 -0.65 -22.56
N GLN A 142 -16.26 -1.10 -22.22
CA GLN A 142 -16.83 -2.37 -22.70
C GLN A 142 -17.69 -2.13 -23.94
N GLU A 143 -18.38 -0.99 -24.00
CA GLU A 143 -19.32 -0.67 -25.08
C GLU A 143 -18.96 0.60 -25.87
N PRO A 144 -19.41 0.72 -27.13
CA PRO A 144 -19.22 1.94 -27.93
C PRO A 144 -19.84 3.20 -27.32
N LEU A 145 -20.71 3.11 -26.32
CA LEU A 145 -21.29 4.29 -25.67
C LEU A 145 -20.71 4.56 -24.27
N ASP A 146 -19.87 3.67 -23.75
CA ASP A 146 -19.18 3.90 -22.48
C ASP A 146 -18.28 5.14 -22.58
N PRO A 147 -18.31 6.03 -21.58
CA PRO A 147 -17.50 7.23 -21.58
C PRO A 147 -16.01 6.90 -21.68
N ARG A 148 -15.28 7.70 -22.46
CA ARG A 148 -13.82 7.61 -22.52
C ARG A 148 -13.23 8.14 -21.22
N GLY A 149 -12.21 7.46 -20.71
CA GLY A 149 -11.51 7.88 -19.50
C GLY A 149 -12.31 7.71 -18.22
N ALA A 150 -13.39 6.89 -18.24
CA ALA A 150 -14.15 6.59 -17.05
C ALA A 150 -13.24 5.98 -15.97
N GLN A 151 -13.47 6.37 -14.73
CA GLN A 151 -12.70 5.96 -13.57
C GLN A 151 -13.64 5.44 -12.49
N ARG A 152 -13.16 4.47 -11.72
CA ARG A 152 -13.81 3.96 -10.53
C ARG A 152 -13.02 4.39 -9.31
N LEU A 153 -13.69 5.08 -8.39
CA LEU A 153 -13.18 5.40 -7.07
C LEU A 153 -13.90 4.54 -6.03
N ARG A 154 -13.13 3.86 -5.18
CA ARG A 154 -13.63 3.07 -4.06
C ARG A 154 -13.04 3.56 -2.76
N THR A 155 -13.86 3.60 -1.71
CA THR A 155 -13.41 3.68 -0.32
C THR A 155 -13.56 2.30 0.29
N ILE A 156 -12.51 1.83 0.96
CA ILE A 156 -12.37 0.44 1.39
C ILE A 156 -11.95 0.46 2.86
N ASP A 157 -12.66 -0.27 3.70
CA ASP A 157 -12.20 -0.56 5.06
C ASP A 157 -10.97 -1.46 4.99
N VAL A 158 -9.85 -0.98 5.54
CA VAL A 158 -8.56 -1.66 5.42
C VAL A 158 -8.54 -2.95 6.23
N ALA A 159 -9.30 -3.05 7.31
CA ALA A 159 -9.30 -4.25 8.16
C ALA A 159 -10.09 -5.39 7.52
N THR A 160 -11.21 -5.09 6.84
CA THR A 160 -12.15 -6.11 6.33
C THR A 160 -12.14 -6.27 4.82
N GLY A 161 -11.69 -5.24 4.07
CA GLY A 161 -11.79 -5.19 2.62
C GLY A 161 -13.20 -4.81 2.13
N GLU A 162 -14.10 -4.42 3.03
CA GLU A 162 -15.43 -3.98 2.68
C GLU A 162 -15.38 -2.65 1.91
N VAL A 163 -16.04 -2.60 0.75
CA VAL A 163 -16.18 -1.36 -0.03
C VAL A 163 -17.29 -0.53 0.59
N ALA A 164 -16.93 0.51 1.34
CA ALA A 164 -17.88 1.37 2.04
C ALA A 164 -18.64 2.31 1.07
N ALA A 165 -17.99 2.73 0.00
CA ALA A 165 -18.60 3.49 -1.09
C ALA A 165 -17.84 3.32 -2.40
N GLU A 166 -18.58 3.39 -3.50
CA GLU A 166 -18.07 3.34 -4.87
C GLU A 166 -18.68 4.47 -5.70
N MET A 167 -17.85 5.09 -6.53
CA MET A 167 -18.26 6.14 -7.47
C MET A 167 -17.65 5.85 -8.84
N LEU A 168 -18.47 5.94 -9.88
CA LEU A 168 -18.03 5.86 -11.28
C LEU A 168 -18.22 7.24 -11.91
N THR A 169 -17.17 7.75 -12.55
CA THR A 169 -17.24 9.06 -13.21
C THR A 169 -16.37 9.09 -14.46
N ALA A 170 -16.80 9.86 -15.46
CA ALA A 170 -15.99 10.21 -16.63
C ALA A 170 -15.29 11.56 -16.45
N GLU A 171 -15.61 12.30 -15.38
CA GLU A 171 -14.91 13.51 -15.01
C GLU A 171 -13.54 13.18 -14.42
N GLU A 172 -12.57 14.05 -14.66
CA GLU A 172 -11.25 13.90 -14.09
C GLU A 172 -11.31 14.03 -12.56
N ILE A 173 -10.88 12.96 -11.89
CA ILE A 173 -10.62 13.01 -10.46
C ILE A 173 -9.25 13.62 -10.25
N GLY A 174 -9.18 14.70 -9.47
CA GLY A 174 -7.94 15.33 -9.06
C GLY A 174 -7.40 14.70 -7.77
N ASP A 175 -7.37 15.50 -6.72
CA ASP A 175 -6.91 15.10 -5.40
C ASP A 175 -7.87 14.14 -4.71
N VAL A 176 -7.30 13.19 -3.99
CA VAL A 176 -8.01 12.17 -3.23
C VAL A 176 -7.33 12.03 -1.88
N HIS A 177 -8.12 12.07 -0.80
CA HIS A 177 -7.60 11.91 0.55
C HIS A 177 -8.53 11.03 1.39
N ALA A 178 -7.98 9.95 1.95
CA ALA A 178 -8.66 9.14 2.95
C ALA A 178 -8.89 9.95 4.24
N VAL A 179 -10.12 10.02 4.74
CA VAL A 179 -10.44 10.74 5.99
C VAL A 179 -10.85 9.81 7.13
N GLY A 180 -10.82 8.49 6.89
CA GLY A 180 -11.17 7.45 7.87
C GLY A 180 -12.67 7.16 7.95
N GLY A 181 -13.01 6.03 8.56
CA GLY A 181 -14.40 5.57 8.72
C GLY A 181 -15.10 5.29 7.39
N GLY A 182 -14.37 4.77 6.40
CA GLY A 182 -14.93 4.45 5.07
C GLY A 182 -15.19 5.68 4.20
N ARG A 183 -14.55 6.82 4.50
CA ARG A 183 -14.78 8.08 3.79
C ARG A 183 -13.53 8.64 3.11
N ALA A 184 -13.77 9.43 2.07
CA ALA A 184 -12.75 10.13 1.31
C ALA A 184 -13.18 11.55 0.95
N MET A 185 -12.24 12.49 0.98
CA MET A 185 -12.39 13.78 0.31
C MET A 185 -11.84 13.64 -1.11
N VAL A 186 -12.66 14.01 -2.11
CA VAL A 186 -12.37 13.80 -3.52
C VAL A 186 -12.64 15.09 -4.29
N THR A 187 -11.67 15.54 -5.08
CA THR A 187 -11.87 16.64 -6.02
C THR A 187 -12.28 16.08 -7.38
N VAL A 188 -13.45 16.49 -7.86
CA VAL A 188 -14.00 16.14 -9.19
C VAL A 188 -14.25 17.44 -9.95
N GLY A 189 -13.49 17.65 -11.03
CA GLY A 189 -13.50 18.93 -11.73
C GLY A 189 -13.19 20.11 -10.79
N ALA A 190 -14.15 21.02 -10.61
CA ALA A 190 -14.02 22.19 -9.73
C ALA A 190 -14.62 22.00 -8.33
N GLN A 191 -15.15 20.82 -8.01
CA GLN A 191 -15.85 20.54 -6.76
C GLN A 191 -15.03 19.62 -5.87
N THR A 192 -15.12 19.82 -4.56
CA THR A 192 -14.59 18.86 -3.57
C THR A 192 -15.77 18.26 -2.81
N LEU A 193 -15.84 16.93 -2.85
CA LEU A 193 -16.94 16.13 -2.32
C LEU A 193 -16.42 15.24 -1.19
N LEU A 194 -17.28 14.95 -0.23
CA LEU A 194 -17.07 13.88 0.74
C LEU A 194 -17.79 12.64 0.23
N LEU A 195 -17.05 11.57 -0.06
CA LEU A 195 -17.58 10.27 -0.41
C LEU A 195 -17.55 9.34 0.81
N GLY A 196 -18.60 8.56 0.99
CA GLY A 196 -18.73 7.54 2.04
C GLY A 196 -19.99 7.73 2.89
N PRO A 197 -20.21 6.86 3.88
CA PRO A 197 -21.40 6.84 4.73
C PRO A 197 -21.51 8.02 5.71
#